data_AF-A0A0F9NWS2-F1
#
_entry.id   AF-A0A0F9NWS2-F1
#
_cell.length_a   1.000
_cell.length_b   1.000
_cell.length_c   1.000
_cell.angle_alpha   90.00
_cell.angle_beta   90.00
_cell.angle_gamma   90.00
#
_symmetry.space_group_name_H-M   'P 1'
#
loop_
_entity.id
_entity.type
_entity.pdbx_description
1 polymer ?
#
loop_
_entity_poly.entity_id
_entity_poly.type
_entity_poly.pdbx_seq_one_letter_code
_entity_poly.pdbx_strand_id
1 'polypeptide(L)'
;VSSPWRGIGRILDGGLAIRDRFQEFDAEKKFDIKIEKSQDIPPGCSCHLIMVGKLYPYECELFREQCTPFNPIGPCMVSQDGTCNIFYKYHND
;
A
#
# COMPACT_ATOMS: atom_id res chain seq x y z
N VAL A 1 2.68 16.69 -7.52
CA VAL A 1 2.20 17.18 -6.21
C VAL A 1 2.79 16.33 -5.10
N SER A 2 2.94 16.88 -3.89
CA SER A 2 3.37 16.07 -2.75
C SER A 2 2.25 15.11 -2.33
N SER A 3 2.56 13.82 -2.22
CA SER A 3 1.55 12.77 -2.05
C SER A 3 1.96 11.74 -0.99
N PRO A 4 1.03 11.22 -0.19
CA PRO A 4 1.29 10.13 0.74
C PRO A 4 1.44 8.80 -0.04
N TRP A 5 2.51 8.06 0.28
CA TRP A 5 2.72 6.69 -0.16
C TRP A 5 2.56 5.79 1.06
N ARG A 6 1.59 4.88 1.00
CA ARG A 6 1.18 4.04 2.14
C ARG A 6 2.39 3.36 2.78
N GLY A 7 2.61 3.60 4.08
CA GLY A 7 3.70 2.99 4.85
C GLY A 7 5.10 3.54 4.58
N ILE A 8 5.29 4.39 3.56
CA ILE A 8 6.57 5.08 3.29
C ILE A 8 6.54 6.50 3.85
N GLY A 9 5.37 7.16 3.77
CA GLY A 9 5.19 8.54 4.17
C GLY A 9 4.96 9.46 2.97
N ARG A 10 5.13 10.76 3.17
CA ARG A 10 4.82 11.76 2.14
C ARG A 10 6.04 12.03 1.26
N ILE A 11 5.89 11.84 -0.05
CA ILE A 11 6.95 12.05 -1.03
C ILE A 11 6.72 13.39 -1.73
N LEU A 12 7.76 14.23 -1.80
CA LEU A 12 7.74 15.47 -2.57
C LEU A 12 7.68 15.14 -4.06
N ASP A 13 6.76 15.78 -4.78
CA ASP A 13 6.49 15.50 -6.20
C ASP A 13 6.24 14.02 -6.54
N GLY A 14 5.79 13.24 -5.55
CA GLY A 14 5.55 11.80 -5.68
C GLY A 14 4.18 11.42 -6.22
N GLY A 15 3.35 12.37 -6.69
CA GLY A 15 2.03 12.06 -7.22
C GLY A 15 1.53 13.06 -8.26
N LEU A 16 0.41 12.69 -8.89
CA LEU A 16 -0.28 13.48 -9.90
C LEU A 16 -1.57 14.08 -9.32
N ALA A 17 -1.98 15.22 -9.85
CA ALA A 17 -3.25 15.86 -9.55
C ALA A 17 -3.92 16.29 -10.87
N ILE A 18 -5.26 16.36 -10.85
CA ILE A 18 -6.03 16.87 -11.98
C ILE A 18 -5.72 18.37 -12.13
N ARG A 19 -5.47 18.81 -13.37
CA ARG A 19 -5.20 20.23 -13.65
C ARG A 19 -6.46 21.06 -13.43
N ASP A 20 -6.31 22.30 -12.98
CA ASP A 20 -7.43 23.21 -12.65
C ASP A 20 -8.49 23.33 -13.76
N ARG A 21 -8.06 23.37 -15.03
CA ARG A 21 -8.98 23.43 -16.19
C ARG A 21 -9.89 22.20 -16.35
N PHE A 22 -9.63 21.13 -15.59
CA PHE A 22 -10.38 19.88 -15.58
C PHE A 22 -10.97 19.59 -14.19
N GLN A 23 -11.05 20.58 -13.29
CA GLN A 23 -11.51 20.38 -11.91
C GLN A 23 -12.93 19.81 -11.79
N GLU A 24 -13.77 19.97 -12.82
CA GLU A 24 -15.12 19.38 -12.86
C GLU A 24 -15.12 17.82 -12.82
N PHE A 25 -13.98 17.22 -13.16
CA PHE A 25 -13.75 15.77 -13.12
C PHE A 25 -13.06 15.31 -11.82
N ASP A 26 -12.65 16.23 -10.95
CA ASP A 26 -12.02 15.91 -9.68
C ASP A 26 -13.09 15.62 -8.61
N ALA A 27 -13.16 14.37 -8.16
CA ALA A 27 -14.12 13.95 -7.14
C ALA A 27 -13.91 14.67 -5.79
N GLU A 28 -12.67 15.02 -5.43
CA GLU A 28 -12.39 15.77 -4.20
C GLU A 28 -12.89 17.21 -4.27
N LYS A 29 -13.01 17.78 -5.49
CA LYS A 29 -13.58 19.13 -5.70
C LYS A 29 -15.10 19.10 -5.88
N LYS A 30 -15.62 18.05 -6.51
CA LYS A 30 -17.05 17.91 -6.84
C LYS A 30 -17.90 17.53 -5.63
N PHE A 31 -17.34 16.82 -4.66
CA PHE A 31 -18.05 16.30 -3.50
C PHE A 31 -17.40 16.79 -2.19
N ASP A 32 -18.21 17.15 -1.18
CA ASP A 32 -17.72 17.52 0.16
C ASP A 32 -17.29 16.26 0.94
N ILE A 33 -16.15 15.69 0.56
CA ILE A 33 -15.61 14.46 1.15
C ILE A 33 -14.71 14.81 2.33
N LYS A 34 -15.07 14.30 3.52
CA LYS A 34 -14.23 14.39 4.72
C LYS A 34 -13.56 13.04 4.96
N ILE A 35 -12.24 13.01 4.85
CA ILE A 35 -11.43 11.80 5.07
C ILE A 35 -10.98 11.77 6.53
N GLU A 36 -11.36 10.71 7.23
CA GLU A 36 -10.88 10.45 8.60
C GLU A 36 -9.45 9.89 8.58
N LYS A 37 -8.75 9.97 9.72
CA LYS A 37 -7.42 9.37 9.84
C LYS A 37 -7.53 7.85 9.71
N SER A 38 -6.73 7.29 8.81
CA SER A 38 -6.63 5.85 8.61
C SER A 38 -5.30 5.31 9.14
N GLN A 39 -5.26 3.99 9.32
CA GLN A 39 -4.04 3.27 9.62
C GLN A 39 -3.35 2.85 8.33
N ASP A 40 -2.11 3.30 8.13
CA ASP A 40 -1.31 2.94 6.94
C ASP A 40 -0.83 1.49 7.00
N ILE A 41 -0.21 1.10 8.13
CA ILE A 41 0.42 -0.19 8.33
C ILE A 41 -0.36 -0.94 9.43
N PRO A 42 -1.00 -2.07 9.11
CA PRO A 42 -1.62 -2.94 10.11
C PRO A 42 -0.59 -3.45 11.14
N PRO A 43 -0.98 -3.69 12.40
CA PRO A 43 -0.06 -4.20 13.42
C PRO A 43 0.65 -5.49 12.96
N GLY A 44 1.96 -5.56 13.18
CA GLY A 44 2.81 -6.69 12.78
C GLY A 44 3.14 -6.77 11.28
N CYS A 45 2.57 -5.91 10.43
CA CYS A 45 2.80 -5.96 9.00
C CYS A 45 4.10 -5.25 8.58
N SER A 46 5.01 -5.98 7.93
CA SER A 46 6.29 -5.43 7.43
C SER A 46 6.26 -4.95 5.97
N CYS A 47 5.07 -4.75 5.37
CA CYS A 47 4.94 -4.34 3.96
C CYS A 47 5.77 -3.10 3.62
N HIS A 48 5.83 -2.12 4.52
CA HIS A 48 6.59 -0.89 4.32
C HIS A 48 8.10 -1.12 4.15
N LEU A 49 8.66 -2.12 4.84
CA LEU A 49 10.07 -2.49 4.71
C LEU A 49 10.32 -3.35 3.47
N ILE A 50 9.37 -4.22 3.11
CA ILE A 50 9.44 -5.05 1.90
C ILE A 50 9.38 -4.17 0.65
N MET A 51 8.49 -3.18 0.61
CA MET A 51 8.36 -2.27 -0.54
C MET A 51 9.63 -1.45 -0.82
N VAL A 52 10.43 -1.16 0.20
CA VAL A 52 11.71 -0.44 0.06
C VAL A 52 12.92 -1.37 0.00
N GLY A 53 12.70 -2.67 -0.13
CA GLY A 53 13.77 -3.68 -0.28
C GLY A 53 14.63 -3.88 0.96
N LYS A 54 14.13 -3.54 2.16
CA LYS A 54 14.84 -3.76 3.43
C LYS A 54 14.59 -5.15 4.04
N LEU A 55 13.49 -5.80 3.65
CA LEU A 55 13.13 -7.16 4.07
C LEU A 55 12.59 -7.94 2.89
N TYR A 56 12.81 -9.25 2.90
CA TYR A 56 12.07 -10.20 2.09
C TYR A 56 10.77 -10.62 2.78
N PRO A 57 9.77 -11.12 2.02
CA PRO A 57 8.51 -11.58 2.60
C PRO A 57 8.68 -12.66 3.68
N TYR A 58 9.63 -13.58 3.54
CA TYR A 58 9.88 -14.64 4.54
C TYR A 58 10.46 -14.11 5.87
N GLU A 59 10.93 -12.86 5.90
CA GLU A 59 11.40 -12.20 7.13
C GLU A 59 10.26 -11.50 7.88
N CYS A 60 9.05 -11.44 7.30
CA CYS A 60 7.87 -10.89 7.95
C CYS A 60 7.19 -11.96 8.80
N GLU A 61 7.06 -11.73 10.11
CA GLU A 61 6.47 -12.69 11.07
C GLU A 61 5.05 -13.15 10.71
N LEU A 62 4.30 -12.33 9.97
CA LEU A 62 2.94 -12.67 9.55
C LEU A 62 2.89 -13.48 8.25
N PHE A 63 3.96 -13.53 7.45
CA PHE A 63 3.94 -14.11 6.11
C PHE A 63 3.76 -15.63 6.16
N ARG A 64 2.83 -16.15 5.35
CA ARG A 64 2.41 -17.58 5.31
C ARG A 64 1.73 -18.12 6.58
N GLU A 65 1.89 -17.44 7.70
CA GLU A 65 1.17 -17.71 8.93
C GLU A 65 -0.22 -17.03 8.89
N GLN A 66 -0.33 -15.83 9.48
CA GLN A 66 -1.59 -15.10 9.56
C GLN A 66 -1.94 -14.37 8.26
N CYS A 67 -0.93 -13.92 7.51
CA CYS A 67 -1.07 -13.19 6.26
C CYS A 67 -0.91 -14.14 5.08
N THR A 68 -2.03 -14.45 4.42
CA THR A 68 -2.12 -15.33 3.24
C THR A 68 -2.98 -14.68 2.17
N PRO A 69 -3.01 -15.19 0.91
CA PRO A 69 -3.93 -14.66 -0.10
C PRO A 69 -5.42 -14.76 0.28
N PHE A 70 -5.79 -15.73 1.13
CA PHE A 70 -7.16 -15.91 1.62
C PHE A 70 -7.47 -15.07 2.85
N ASN A 71 -6.44 -14.72 3.64
CA ASN A 71 -6.53 -13.81 4.79
C ASN A 71 -5.41 -12.76 4.73
N PRO A 72 -5.52 -11.76 3.84
CA PRO A 72 -4.45 -10.79 3.65
C PRO A 72 -4.48 -9.73 4.75
N ILE A 73 -3.38 -9.58 5.49
CA ILE A 73 -3.23 -8.52 6.49
C ILE A 73 -2.74 -7.23 5.83
N GLY A 74 -1.70 -7.32 4.98
CA GLY A 74 -1.06 -6.17 4.35
C GLY A 74 -1.39 -6.01 2.87
N PRO A 75 -1.24 -4.79 2.30
CA PRO A 75 -1.53 -4.53 0.89
C PRO A 75 -0.67 -5.37 -0.07
N CYS A 76 0.58 -5.69 0.30
CA CYS A 76 1.45 -6.51 -0.53
C CYS A 76 0.97 -7.96 -0.68
N MET A 77 0.04 -8.44 0.16
CA MET A 77 -0.59 -9.76 0.00
C MET A 77 -1.90 -9.69 -0.81
N VAL A 78 -2.56 -8.52 -0.85
CA VAL A 78 -3.79 -8.30 -1.64
C VAL A 78 -3.48 -8.05 -3.12
N SER A 79 -2.49 -7.19 -3.39
CA SER A 79 -2.17 -6.76 -4.74
C SER A 79 -1.61 -7.92 -5.57
N GLN A 80 -2.03 -8.02 -6.84
CA GLN A 80 -1.46 -8.97 -7.80
C GLN A 80 0.03 -8.69 -8.06
N ASP A 81 0.41 -7.41 -8.03
CA ASP A 81 1.80 -6.95 -8.16
C ASP A 81 2.51 -6.84 -6.80
N GLY A 82 1.84 -7.28 -5.73
CA GLY A 82 2.38 -7.22 -4.38
C GLY A 82 3.48 -8.26 -4.17
N THR A 83 4.65 -7.82 -3.70
CA THR A 83 5.80 -8.71 -3.48
C THR A 83 5.44 -9.92 -2.61
N CYS A 84 4.64 -9.74 -1.55
CA CYS A 84 4.24 -10.86 -0.69
C CYS A 84 3.32 -11.84 -1.43
N ASN A 85 2.34 -11.36 -2.22
CA ASN A 85 1.46 -12.23 -3.00
C ASN A 85 2.25 -13.05 -4.03
N ILE A 86 3.14 -12.39 -4.76
CA ILE A 86 4.02 -13.04 -5.76
C ILE A 86 4.92 -14.08 -5.08
N PHE A 87 5.56 -13.72 -3.97
CA PHE A 87 6.46 -14.63 -3.23
C PHE A 87 5.69 -15.83 -2.68
N TYR A 88 4.48 -15.63 -2.15
CA TYR A 88 3.61 -16.72 -1.68
C TYR A 88 3.26 -17.71 -2.80
N LYS A 89 3.00 -17.18 -4.00
CA LYS A 89 2.55 -17.98 -5.15
C LYS A 89 3.67 -18.82 -5.78
N TYR A 90 4.90 -18.29 -5.80
CA TYR A 90 5.97 -18.85 -6.63
C TYR A 90 7.23 -19.28 -5.87
N HIS A 91 7.33 -18.97 -4.57
CA HIS A 91 8.52 -19.28 -3.78
C HIS A 91 8.14 -20.10 -2.55
N ASN A 92 8.28 -21.43 -2.64
CA ASN A 92 7.88 -22.38 -1.60
C ASN A 92 9.04 -22.87 -0.73
N ASP A 93 10.26 -22.39 -0.98
CA ASP A 93 11.47 -22.71 -0.22
C ASP A 93 11.62 -21.81 1.00
#